data_AF-A0A6P4AVS5-F1
#
_entry.id   AF-A0A6P4AVS5-F1
#
_cell.length_a   1.000
_cell.length_b   1.000
_cell.length_c   1.000
_cell.angle_alpha   90.00
_cell.angle_beta   90.00
_cell.angle_gamma   90.00
#
_symmetry.space_group_name_H-M   'P 1'
#
loop_
_entity.id
_entity.type
_entity.pdbx_description
1 polymer ?
#
loop_
_entity_poly.entity_id
_entity_poly.type
_entity_poly.pdbx_seq_one_letter_code
_entity_poly.pdbx_strand_id
1 'polypeptide(L)'
;MFAADMESTREVAGVPSTVLIPMRFVWPYGGRSVFLSGSFTRWSELVPMTPVEGCPTVFQAIYSVMPGFHQYKFFVDGEWKHDEHQPFVTGEYGIVNTVLLATANFLPGNVSPGISSGSNMDVDNEAFRRLVRVGHLV
;
A
#
# COMPACT_ATOMS: atom_id res chain seq x y z
N MET A 1 -19.22 56.13 -12.26
CA MET A 1 -20.17 55.02 -12.49
C MET A 1 -19.40 53.91 -13.20
N PHE A 2 -19.31 52.75 -12.53
CA PHE A 2 -19.06 51.34 -12.95
C PHE A 2 -18.45 51.07 -14.34
N ALA A 3 -17.45 50.20 -14.54
CA ALA A 3 -17.32 48.78 -14.16
C ALA A 3 -15.81 48.39 -14.08
N ALA A 4 -15.33 47.69 -13.05
CA ALA A 4 -15.48 46.27 -12.69
C ALA A 4 -14.63 45.32 -13.56
N ASP A 5 -13.70 44.65 -12.86
CA ASP A 5 -13.17 43.30 -13.06
C ASP A 5 -12.60 42.85 -14.40
N MET A 6 -11.28 42.60 -14.39
CA MET A 6 -10.72 41.29 -14.73
C MET A 6 -9.31 41.19 -14.13
N GLU A 7 -9.24 41.07 -12.80
CA GLU A 7 -8.11 40.39 -12.18
C GLU A 7 -8.26 38.92 -12.58
N SER A 8 -7.56 38.49 -13.62
CA SER A 8 -7.47 37.07 -13.97
C SER A 8 -6.60 36.41 -12.90
N THR A 9 -7.18 36.15 -11.74
CA THR A 9 -6.69 35.21 -10.74
C THR A 9 -6.45 33.90 -11.48
N ARG A 10 -5.18 33.68 -11.86
CA ARG A 10 -4.69 32.36 -12.16
C ARG A 10 -4.74 31.60 -10.85
N GLU A 11 -5.89 30.99 -10.60
CA GLU A 11 -6.01 29.83 -9.74
C GLU A 11 -4.93 28.85 -10.20
N VAL A 12 -3.77 28.89 -9.55
CA VAL A 12 -2.81 27.79 -9.60
C VAL A 12 -3.54 26.66 -8.90
N ALA A 13 -4.30 25.89 -9.68
CA ALA A 13 -4.77 24.58 -9.28
C ALA A 13 -3.52 23.87 -8.78
N GLY A 14 -3.40 23.75 -7.45
CA GLY A 14 -2.28 23.09 -6.81
C GLY A 14 -2.24 21.70 -7.42
N VAL A 15 -1.24 21.44 -8.26
CA VAL A 15 -0.97 20.09 -8.74
C VAL A 15 -0.83 19.27 -7.47
N PRO A 16 -1.74 18.33 -7.17
CA PRO A 16 -1.55 17.47 -6.02
C PRO A 16 -0.21 16.80 -6.28
N SER A 17 0.79 17.13 -5.48
CA SER A 17 2.10 16.49 -5.56
C SER A 17 1.80 15.00 -5.43
N THR A 18 1.96 14.27 -6.53
CA THR A 18 1.66 12.84 -6.54
C THR A 18 2.81 12.17 -5.81
N VAL A 19 2.68 12.11 -4.48
CA VAL A 19 3.66 11.47 -3.62
C VAL A 19 3.54 9.98 -3.87
N LEU A 20 4.52 9.41 -4.57
CA LEU A 20 4.65 7.97 -4.70
C LEU A 20 5.25 7.39 -3.42
N ILE A 21 4.70 6.27 -2.97
CA ILE A 21 5.16 5.53 -1.80
C ILE A 21 5.98 4.34 -2.29
N PRO A 22 7.27 4.21 -1.92
CA PRO A 22 8.06 3.03 -2.26
C PRO A 22 7.51 1.81 -1.50
N MET A 23 7.01 0.83 -2.24
CA MET A 23 6.45 -0.40 -1.70
C MET A 23 7.32 -1.59 -2.08
N ARG A 24 7.63 -2.43 -1.10
CA ARG A 24 8.38 -3.67 -1.31
C ARG A 24 7.40 -4.84 -1.48
N PHE A 25 7.45 -5.46 -2.65
CA PHE A 25 6.73 -6.70 -2.96
C PHE A 25 7.69 -7.87 -2.83
N VAL A 26 7.23 -8.97 -2.21
CA VAL A 26 8.05 -10.14 -1.91
C VAL A 26 7.36 -11.41 -2.36
N TRP A 27 8.13 -12.31 -2.98
CA TRP A 27 7.72 -13.66 -3.37
C TRP A 27 8.66 -14.69 -2.73
N PRO A 28 8.22 -15.42 -1.68
CA PRO A 28 9.10 -16.28 -0.89
C PRO A 28 9.20 -17.75 -1.36
N TYR A 29 8.64 -18.10 -2.52
CA TYR A 29 8.42 -19.50 -2.90
C TYR A 29 9.38 -20.02 -3.99
N GLY A 30 10.46 -19.29 -4.28
CA GLY A 30 11.42 -19.64 -5.33
C GLY A 30 10.88 -19.44 -6.75
N GLY A 31 11.73 -19.77 -7.73
CA GLY A 31 11.48 -19.61 -9.17
C GLY A 31 12.80 -19.34 -9.91
N ARG A 32 12.83 -19.55 -11.23
CA ARG A 32 13.97 -19.17 -12.07
C ARG A 32 13.85 -17.73 -12.57
N SER A 33 12.64 -17.30 -12.90
CA SER A 33 12.34 -15.94 -13.33
C SER A 33 11.04 -15.47 -12.70
N VAL A 34 11.14 -14.42 -11.89
CA VAL A 34 10.05 -13.88 -11.08
C VAL A 34 9.82 -12.43 -11.47
N PHE A 35 8.59 -12.09 -11.81
CA PHE A 35 8.18 -10.73 -12.15
C PHE A 35 6.94 -10.33 -11.35
N LEU A 36 6.75 -9.02 -11.23
CA LEU A 36 5.58 -8.38 -10.61
C LEU A 36 4.80 -7.62 -11.67
N SER A 37 3.47 -7.73 -11.63
CA SER A 37 2.57 -6.86 -12.39
C SER A 37 1.37 -6.47 -11.52
N GLY A 38 0.76 -5.33 -11.81
CA GLY A 38 -0.40 -4.88 -11.06
C GLY A 38 -1.08 -3.68 -11.68
N SER A 39 -2.07 -3.18 -10.97
CA SER A 39 -2.79 -1.94 -11.34
C SER A 39 -1.86 -0.75 -11.58
N PHE A 40 -0.76 -0.64 -10.82
CA PHE A 40 0.25 0.42 -10.97
C PHE A 40 1.14 0.28 -12.21
N THR A 41 1.22 -0.91 -12.83
CA THR A 41 1.82 -1.15 -14.15
C THR A 41 0.78 -1.32 -15.26
N ARG A 42 -0.49 -0.97 -14.97
CA ARG A 42 -1.65 -1.18 -15.86
C ARG A 42 -1.75 -2.61 -16.37
N TRP A 43 -1.27 -3.60 -15.60
CA TRP A 43 -1.23 -5.01 -15.99
C TRP A 43 -0.52 -5.31 -17.33
N SER A 44 0.24 -4.36 -17.86
CA SER A 44 0.84 -4.44 -19.19
C SER A 44 2.35 -4.62 -19.13
N GLU A 45 2.97 -4.21 -18.01
CA GLU A 45 4.41 -4.34 -17.81
C GLU A 45 4.72 -5.38 -16.72
N LEU A 46 5.84 -6.09 -16.92
CA LEU A 46 6.42 -7.05 -15.98
C LEU A 46 7.67 -6.44 -15.35
N VAL A 47 7.62 -6.18 -14.05
CA VAL A 47 8.75 -5.66 -13.27
C VAL A 47 9.60 -6.85 -12.81
N PRO A 48 10.87 -6.98 -13.23
CA PRO A 48 11.71 -8.09 -12.78
C PRO A 48 11.99 -7.98 -11.27
N MET A 49 11.92 -9.12 -10.58
CA MET A 49 12.25 -9.22 -9.16
C MET A 49 13.64 -9.83 -8.99
N THR A 50 14.37 -9.40 -7.96
CA THR A 50 15.71 -9.89 -7.64
C THR A 50 15.70 -10.76 -6.39
N PRO A 51 16.52 -11.81 -6.30
CA PRO A 51 16.69 -12.55 -5.06
C PRO A 51 17.14 -11.64 -3.91
N VAL A 52 16.65 -11.93 -2.71
CA VAL A 52 17.09 -11.27 -1.48
C VAL A 52 18.47 -11.81 -1.10
N GLU A 53 19.37 -10.92 -0.68
CA GLU A 53 20.71 -11.30 -0.24
C GLU A 53 20.65 -12.32 0.91
N GLY A 54 21.39 -13.42 0.77
CA GLY A 54 21.37 -14.53 1.74
C GLY A 54 20.14 -15.46 1.64
N CYS A 55 19.12 -15.11 0.84
CA CYS A 55 17.87 -15.87 0.70
C CYS A 55 17.51 -16.05 -0.80
N PRO A 56 18.20 -16.93 -1.54
CA PRO A 56 18.04 -17.06 -3.00
C PRO A 56 16.66 -17.53 -3.46
N THR A 57 15.85 -18.09 -2.56
CA THR A 57 14.46 -18.51 -2.82
C THR A 57 13.45 -17.37 -2.64
N VAL A 58 13.86 -16.25 -2.06
CA VAL A 58 12.99 -15.10 -1.81
C VAL A 58 13.32 -14.02 -2.83
N PHE A 59 12.34 -13.62 -3.62
CA PHE A 59 12.48 -12.56 -4.60
C PHE A 59 11.80 -11.28 -4.10
N GLN A 60 12.36 -10.11 -4.40
CA GLN A 60 11.75 -8.83 -4.09
C GLN A 60 11.83 -7.83 -5.25
N ALA A 61 10.88 -6.90 -5.27
CA ALA A 61 10.96 -5.67 -6.04
C ALA A 61 10.48 -4.50 -5.18
N ILE A 62 11.14 -3.35 -5.30
CA ILE A 62 10.67 -2.10 -4.72
C ILE A 62 10.11 -1.26 -5.87
N TYR A 63 8.83 -0.90 -5.77
CA TYR A 63 8.14 -0.10 -6.78
C TYR A 63 7.44 1.08 -6.13
N SER A 64 7.55 2.26 -6.72
CA SER A 64 6.92 3.49 -6.23
C SER A 64 5.47 3.54 -6.70
N VAL A 65 4.52 3.37 -5.78
CA VAL A 65 3.09 3.24 -6.07
C VAL A 65 2.35 4.46 -5.53
N MET A 66 1.31 4.92 -6.25
CA MET A 66 0.45 5.98 -5.75
C MET A 66 -0.29 5.54 -4.47
N PRO A 67 -0.72 6.47 -3.62
CA PRO A 67 -1.61 6.14 -2.50
C PRO A 67 -2.94 5.63 -3.04
N GLY A 68 -3.49 4.60 -2.41
CA GLY A 68 -4.74 3.99 -2.83
C GLY A 68 -4.74 2.48 -2.70
N PHE A 69 -5.83 1.88 -3.17
CA PHE A 69 -6.01 0.45 -3.23
C PHE A 69 -5.47 -0.10 -4.56
N HIS A 70 -4.60 -1.10 -4.47
CA HIS A 70 -3.93 -1.69 -5.62
C HIS A 70 -4.06 -3.20 -5.62
N GLN A 71 -4.23 -3.76 -6.82
CA GLN A 71 -4.13 -5.18 -7.08
C GLN A 71 -2.80 -5.50 -7.77
N TYR A 72 -2.25 -6.68 -7.49
CA TYR A 72 -1.02 -7.18 -8.10
C TYR A 72 -0.99 -8.71 -8.17
N LYS A 73 -0.07 -9.23 -8.97
CA LYS A 73 0.17 -10.65 -9.18
C LYS A 73 1.63 -10.91 -9.54
N PHE A 74 2.10 -12.10 -9.24
CA PHE A 74 3.45 -12.54 -9.58
C PHE A 74 3.41 -13.38 -10.86
N PHE A 75 4.37 -13.20 -11.75
CA PHE A 75 4.57 -14.05 -12.92
C PHE A 75 5.86 -14.85 -12.70
N VAL A 76 5.69 -16.14 -12.42
CA VAL A 76 6.76 -17.03 -11.94
C VAL A 76 6.90 -18.18 -12.91
N ASP A 77 8.05 -18.25 -13.59
CA ASP A 77 8.40 -19.31 -14.54
C ASP A 77 7.36 -19.55 -15.64
N GLY A 78 6.67 -18.48 -16.08
CA GLY A 78 5.65 -18.55 -17.13
C GLY A 78 4.21 -18.62 -16.59
N GLU A 79 4.02 -18.64 -15.28
CA GLU A 79 2.70 -18.82 -14.66
C GLU A 79 2.32 -17.66 -13.75
N TRP A 80 1.06 -17.24 -13.82
CA TRP A 80 0.50 -16.22 -12.95
C TRP A 80 0.14 -16.80 -11.58
N LYS A 81 0.83 -16.33 -10.54
CA LYS A 81 0.68 -16.77 -9.14
C LYS A 81 0.32 -15.62 -8.21
N HIS A 82 -0.39 -15.91 -7.14
CA HIS A 82 -0.64 -14.99 -6.04
C HIS A 82 -0.07 -15.60 -4.76
N ASP A 83 0.23 -14.77 -3.77
CA ASP A 83 0.62 -15.24 -2.45
C ASP A 83 -0.63 -15.45 -1.58
N GLU A 84 -0.93 -16.69 -1.23
CA GLU A 84 -2.10 -17.07 -0.42
C GLU A 84 -2.05 -16.52 1.02
N HIS A 85 -0.87 -16.11 1.49
CA HIS A 85 -0.67 -15.53 2.81
C HIS A 85 -0.85 -14.00 2.84
N GLN A 86 -1.07 -13.37 1.68
CA GLN A 86 -1.32 -11.94 1.56
C GLN A 86 -2.80 -11.70 1.21
N PRO A 87 -3.38 -10.53 1.55
CA PRO A 87 -4.76 -10.22 1.16
C PRO A 87 -4.96 -10.40 -0.35
N PHE A 88 -6.08 -11.01 -0.74
CA PHE A 88 -6.39 -11.27 -2.13
C PHE A 88 -7.90 -11.14 -2.42
N VAL A 89 -8.22 -10.96 -3.70
CA VAL A 89 -9.59 -10.95 -4.21
C VAL A 89 -9.68 -11.78 -5.48
N THR A 90 -10.88 -12.26 -5.80
CA THR A 90 -11.19 -12.92 -7.07
C THR A 90 -11.86 -11.91 -8.00
N GLY A 91 -11.36 -11.76 -9.23
CA GLY A 91 -11.91 -10.83 -10.23
C GLY A 91 -11.60 -11.25 -11.66
N GLU A 92 -11.59 -10.29 -12.59
CA GLU A 92 -11.39 -10.53 -14.03
C GLU A 92 -10.05 -11.20 -14.37
N TYR A 93 -9.01 -10.98 -13.55
CA TYR A 93 -7.67 -11.55 -13.71
C TYR A 93 -7.47 -12.84 -12.87
N GLY A 94 -8.58 -13.46 -12.45
CA GLY A 94 -8.60 -14.55 -11.48
C GLY A 94 -8.30 -14.05 -10.07
N ILE A 95 -7.60 -14.87 -9.28
CA ILE A 95 -7.18 -14.48 -7.93
C ILE A 95 -5.94 -13.58 -8.03
N VAL A 96 -6.01 -12.42 -7.38
CA VAL A 96 -4.94 -11.40 -7.33
C VAL A 96 -4.74 -10.92 -5.90
N ASN A 97 -3.50 -10.61 -5.55
CA ASN A 97 -3.21 -9.99 -4.25
C ASN A 97 -3.63 -8.51 -4.24
N THR A 98 -3.84 -7.97 -3.04
CA THR A 98 -4.30 -6.60 -2.80
C THR A 98 -3.48 -5.89 -1.74
N VAL A 99 -3.26 -4.60 -1.92
CA VAL A 99 -2.57 -3.75 -0.96
C VAL A 99 -3.23 -2.36 -0.90
N LEU A 100 -3.35 -1.80 0.29
CA LEU A 100 -3.82 -0.43 0.51
C LEU A 100 -2.64 0.43 0.99
N LEU A 101 -2.26 1.43 0.20
CA LEU A 101 -1.20 2.37 0.54
C LEU A 101 -1.81 3.70 0.97
N ALA A 102 -1.47 4.15 2.17
CA ALA A 102 -1.88 5.44 2.71
C ALA A 102 -0.65 6.34 2.89
N THR A 103 -0.72 7.61 2.46
CA THR A 103 0.23 8.63 2.93
C THR A 103 -0.05 8.95 4.40
N ALA A 104 0.95 9.49 5.10
CA ALA A 104 0.81 9.93 6.50
C ALA A 104 -0.38 10.91 6.73
N ASN A 105 -0.88 11.55 5.66
CA ASN A 105 -2.01 12.47 5.70
C ASN A 105 -3.37 11.77 5.79
N PHE A 106 -3.43 10.43 5.69
CA PHE A 106 -4.67 9.64 5.86
C PHE A 106 -4.83 9.04 7.26
N LEU A 107 -4.06 9.50 8.26
CA LEU A 107 -4.35 9.20 9.66
C LEU A 107 -5.42 10.18 10.19
N PRO A 108 -6.64 9.74 10.53
CA PRO A 108 -7.55 10.58 11.30
C PRO A 108 -7.06 10.56 12.76
N GLY A 109 -6.19 11.49 13.15
CA GLY A 109 -5.72 11.50 14.54
C GLY A 109 -4.50 12.36 14.85
N ASN A 110 -4.48 13.62 14.41
CA ASN A 110 -3.59 14.60 15.01
C ASN A 110 -4.23 15.13 16.32
N VAL A 111 -4.23 14.31 17.38
CA VAL A 111 -4.31 14.84 18.75
C VAL A 111 -2.90 14.85 19.31
N SER A 112 -2.25 16.00 19.22
CA SER A 112 -1.04 16.28 20.01
C SER A 112 -1.46 16.50 21.46
N PRO A 113 -0.98 15.74 22.46
CA PRO A 113 -1.13 16.12 23.86
C PRO A 113 0.19 16.70 24.35
N GLY A 114 0.35 18.01 24.17
CA GLY A 114 1.09 18.86 25.11
C GLY A 114 0.20 20.08 25.27
N ILE A 115 -0.30 20.45 26.45
CA ILE A 115 0.23 20.34 27.80
C ILE A 115 -0.97 20.56 28.76
N SER A 116 -1.12 19.74 29.80
CA SER A 116 -1.75 20.06 31.11
C SER A 116 -1.69 18.79 31.97
N SER A 117 -0.70 18.69 32.85
CA SER A 117 -0.91 18.85 34.29
C SER A 117 -1.96 17.92 34.90
N GLY A 118 -1.48 16.89 35.62
CA GLY A 118 -2.10 16.42 36.87
C GLY A 118 -2.95 15.14 36.81
N SER A 119 -2.70 14.25 37.78
CA SER A 119 -3.48 13.06 38.23
C SER A 119 -3.63 11.92 37.20
N ASN A 120 -3.00 10.75 37.33
CA ASN A 120 -3.13 9.72 38.37
C ASN A 120 -4.60 9.39 38.72
N MET A 121 -5.16 8.33 38.11
CA MET A 121 -5.80 7.19 38.79
C MET A 121 -6.43 6.22 37.75
N ASP A 122 -6.35 4.92 38.10
CA ASP A 122 -6.72 3.74 37.31
C ASP A 122 -8.08 3.76 36.62
N VAL A 123 -8.12 3.26 35.38
CA VAL A 123 -9.30 2.55 34.84
C VAL A 123 -8.81 1.39 33.98
N ASP A 124 -8.85 0.19 34.56
CA ASP A 124 -8.78 -1.08 33.85
C ASP A 124 -9.84 -1.18 32.74
N ASN A 125 -9.58 -2.06 31.78
CA ASN A 125 -10.54 -2.91 31.07
C ASN A 125 -10.60 -2.76 29.53
N GLU A 126 -9.98 -3.74 28.87
CA GLU A 126 -10.38 -4.36 27.59
C GLU A 126 -10.60 -3.45 26.35
N ALA A 127 -9.55 -2.77 25.87
CA ALA A 127 -9.54 -2.16 24.53
C ALA A 127 -8.55 -2.81 23.54
N PHE A 128 -7.62 -3.66 24.02
CA PHE A 128 -6.50 -4.17 23.21
C PHE A 128 -6.64 -5.62 22.69
N ARG A 129 -7.86 -6.07 22.36
CA ARG A 129 -8.09 -7.43 21.82
C ARG A 129 -8.90 -7.52 20.53
N ARG A 130 -8.92 -6.50 19.66
CA ARG A 130 -9.62 -6.60 18.36
C ARG A 130 -8.78 -6.35 17.11
N LEU A 131 -7.46 -6.26 17.23
CA LEU A 131 -6.59 -6.36 16.07
C LEU A 131 -5.74 -7.63 16.22
N VAL A 132 -5.87 -8.52 15.24
CA VAL A 132 -5.21 -9.84 15.12
C VAL A 132 -5.88 -10.99 15.90
N ARG A 133 -7.00 -11.51 15.38
CA ARG A 133 -7.19 -12.97 15.30
C ARG A 133 -6.82 -13.35 13.88
N VAL A 134 -5.61 -13.86 13.61
CA VAL A 134 -5.26 -15.29 13.74
C VAL A 134 -6.41 -16.15 13.21
N GLY A 135 -6.45 -16.32 11.89
CA GLY A 135 -7.07 -17.48 11.27
C GLY A 135 -6.16 -18.68 11.52
N HIS A 136 -6.50 -19.48 12.52
CA HIS A 136 -5.92 -20.80 12.73
C HIS A 136 -6.84 -21.80 12.02
N LEU A 137 -6.28 -22.54 11.07
CA LEU A 137 -6.85 -23.78 10.54
C LEU A 137 -6.86 -24.85 11.64
N VAL A 138 -7.99 -25.53 11.81
CA VAL A 138 -8.20 -26.97 11.57
C VAL A 138 -9.67 -27.23 11.28
#